data_AF-A0A1F6BM09-F1
#
_entry.id   AF-A0A1F6BM09-F1
#
_cell.length_a   1.000
_cell.length_b   1.000
_cell.length_c   1.000
_cell.angle_alpha   90.00
_cell.angle_beta   90.00
_cell.angle_gamma   90.00
#
_symmetry.space_group_name_H-M   'P 1'
#
loop_
_entity.id
_entity.type
_entity.pdbx_description
1 polymer ?
#
loop_
_entity_poly.entity_id
_entity_poly.type
_entity_poly.pdbx_seq_one_letter_code
_entity_poly.pdbx_strand_id
1 'polypeptide(L)'
;MRNMVSRPLSVHQEHELLGRMEAAGLDRELAQKVIDSKGNELAAEVVRFVREGDLWPITRRGRAREIMGENFFGIDEVEKYFKVCPTFRQIHDLSWVPYSEATLQACKDTHVLVAVFPLSVLEIRGKVERSLFCSHEDAWYNKQAFAKDKGEVHWQLVRKTPVENSTNKTWQDQQALLAKNEETPTAQVMTYTIIGHYLATGVRLLENVYVRCSSVGSGGGRVSVGDFDSRGLDIRSYSDNSRFDDLVLSSARKFDFPVRR
;
A
#
# COMPACT_ATOMS: atom_id res chain seq x y z
N MET A 1 -50.93 26.25 -8.53
CA MET A 1 -49.90 26.79 -7.62
C MET A 1 -48.55 26.27 -8.08
N ARG A 2 -47.66 27.13 -8.58
CA ARG A 2 -46.29 26.74 -8.95
C ARG A 2 -45.49 26.57 -7.67
N ASN A 3 -44.98 25.36 -7.40
CA ASN A 3 -43.96 25.15 -6.38
C ASN A 3 -42.71 25.93 -6.81
N MET A 4 -42.52 27.12 -6.24
CA MET A 4 -41.23 27.81 -6.29
C MET A 4 -40.26 26.99 -5.45
N VAL A 5 -39.44 26.19 -6.12
CA VAL A 5 -38.24 25.60 -5.51
C VAL A 5 -37.36 26.79 -5.11
N SER A 6 -37.33 27.12 -3.82
CA SER A 6 -36.46 28.19 -3.31
C SER A 6 -35.02 27.77 -3.56
N ARG A 7 -34.29 28.55 -4.36
CA ARG A 7 -32.86 28.31 -4.58
C ARG A 7 -32.10 28.68 -3.30
N PRO A 8 -31.26 27.78 -2.77
CA PRO A 8 -30.51 28.05 -1.54
C PRO A 8 -29.32 29.00 -1.73
N LEU A 9 -28.80 29.14 -2.96
CA LEU A 9 -27.69 30.06 -3.30
C LEU A 9 -28.23 31.32 -4.00
N SER A 10 -27.59 32.45 -3.72
CA SER A 10 -27.83 33.69 -4.48
C SER A 10 -27.12 33.66 -5.83
N VAL A 11 -27.63 34.40 -6.82
CA VAL A 11 -27.03 34.53 -8.16
C VAL A 11 -25.58 35.02 -8.08
N HIS A 12 -25.27 35.89 -7.12
CA HIS A 12 -23.90 36.37 -6.91
C HIS A 12 -22.95 35.23 -6.47
N GLN A 13 -23.39 34.38 -5.53
CA GLN A 13 -22.62 33.22 -5.08
C GLN A 13 -22.43 32.19 -6.19
N GLU A 14 -23.44 31.97 -7.04
CA GLU A 14 -23.34 31.06 -8.20
C GLU A 14 -22.25 31.53 -9.17
N HIS A 15 -22.28 32.81 -9.57
CA HIS A 15 -21.28 33.38 -10.48
C HIS A 15 -19.88 33.42 -9.89
N GLU A 16 -19.73 33.78 -8.61
CA GLU A 16 -18.41 33.82 -7.98
C GLU A 16 -17.82 32.40 -7.83
N LEU A 17 -18.63 31.42 -7.44
CA LEU A 17 -18.20 30.03 -7.35
C LEU A 17 -17.74 29.50 -8.71
N LEU A 18 -18.53 29.71 -9.76
CA LEU A 18 -18.18 29.28 -11.11
C LEU A 18 -16.88 29.95 -11.59
N GLY A 19 -16.75 31.27 -11.42
CA GLY A 19 -15.53 31.98 -11.80
C GLY A 19 -14.27 31.48 -11.07
N ARG A 20 -14.39 31.14 -9.78
CA ARG A 20 -13.29 30.52 -9.02
C ARG A 20 -12.96 29.10 -9.49
N MET A 21 -13.97 28.30 -9.84
CA MET A 21 -13.76 26.95 -10.35
C MET A 21 -13.14 26.97 -11.76
N GLU A 22 -13.58 27.86 -12.63
CA GLU A 22 -12.98 28.08 -13.96
C GLU A 22 -11.51 28.50 -13.85
N ALA A 23 -11.20 29.46 -12.96
CA ALA A 23 -9.82 29.86 -12.66
C ALA A 23 -8.97 28.70 -12.11
N ALA A 24 -9.59 27.74 -11.43
CA ALA A 24 -8.95 26.51 -10.94
C ALA A 24 -8.87 25.39 -11.99
N GLY A 25 -9.32 25.63 -13.23
CA GLY A 25 -9.22 24.70 -14.35
C GLY A 25 -10.47 23.87 -14.62
N LEU A 26 -11.63 24.22 -14.06
CA LEU A 26 -12.90 23.64 -14.48
C LEU A 26 -13.22 24.11 -15.90
N ASP A 27 -13.09 23.22 -16.88
CA ASP A 27 -13.47 23.47 -18.27
C ASP A 27 -14.85 22.89 -18.60
N ARG A 28 -15.29 23.11 -19.85
CA ARG A 28 -16.58 22.64 -20.34
C ARG A 28 -16.72 21.12 -20.28
N GLU A 29 -15.65 20.37 -20.53
CA GLU A 29 -15.70 18.91 -20.54
C GLU A 29 -15.87 18.37 -19.11
N LEU A 30 -15.11 18.91 -18.16
CA LEU A 30 -15.21 18.57 -16.75
C LEU A 30 -16.56 18.99 -16.15
N ALA A 31 -17.06 20.18 -16.49
CA ALA A 31 -18.39 20.62 -16.08
C ALA A 31 -19.48 19.68 -16.59
N GLN A 32 -19.39 19.26 -17.85
CA GLN A 32 -20.36 18.32 -18.44
C GLN A 32 -20.31 16.95 -17.75
N LYS A 33 -19.12 16.44 -17.39
CA LYS A 33 -19.00 15.19 -16.61
C LYS A 33 -19.69 15.26 -15.26
N VAL A 34 -19.59 16.39 -14.55
CA VAL A 34 -20.28 16.59 -13.27
C VAL A 34 -21.80 16.59 -13.48
N ILE A 35 -22.27 17.27 -14.53
CA ILE A 35 -23.70 17.35 -14.88
C ILE A 35 -24.26 15.96 -15.24
N ASP A 36 -23.53 15.18 -16.03
CA ASP A 36 -23.97 13.86 -16.51
C ASP A 36 -23.80 12.77 -15.43
N SER A 37 -23.26 13.11 -14.25
CA SER A 37 -23.05 12.15 -13.18
C SER A 37 -24.38 11.57 -12.70
N LYS A 38 -24.45 10.23 -12.69
CA LYS A 38 -25.64 9.50 -12.25
C LYS A 38 -25.97 9.90 -10.81
N GLY A 39 -27.22 10.27 -10.57
CA GLY A 39 -27.67 10.62 -9.22
C GLY A 39 -26.95 11.81 -8.58
N ASN A 40 -26.28 12.67 -9.37
CA ASN A 40 -25.53 13.83 -8.89
C ASN A 40 -24.33 13.47 -7.99
N GLU A 41 -23.77 12.26 -8.16
CA GLU A 41 -22.69 11.71 -7.32
C GLU A 41 -21.45 12.60 -7.29
N LEU A 42 -21.01 13.15 -8.44
CA LEU A 42 -19.81 13.99 -8.49
C LEU A 42 -20.00 15.34 -7.80
N ALA A 43 -21.17 15.97 -7.94
CA ALA A 43 -21.45 17.21 -7.23
C ALA A 43 -21.59 16.97 -5.72
N ALA A 44 -22.19 15.84 -5.31
CA ALA A 44 -22.25 15.44 -3.91
C ALA A 44 -20.85 15.26 -3.30
N GLU A 45 -19.91 14.73 -4.07
CA GLU A 45 -18.52 14.58 -3.66
C GLU A 45 -17.80 15.93 -3.49
N VAL A 46 -18.01 16.88 -4.40
CA VAL A 46 -17.50 18.27 -4.25
C VAL A 46 -18.09 18.96 -3.02
N VAL A 47 -19.39 18.81 -2.77
CA VAL A 47 -20.05 19.39 -1.59
C VAL A 47 -19.53 18.76 -0.30
N ARG A 48 -19.32 17.43 -0.29
CA ARG A 48 -18.71 16.72 0.84
C ARG A 48 -17.30 17.25 1.12
N PHE A 49 -16.49 17.38 0.07
CA PHE A 49 -15.13 17.95 0.14
C PHE A 49 -15.12 19.37 0.75
N VAL A 50 -16.02 20.25 0.30
CA VAL A 50 -16.10 21.64 0.83
C VAL A 50 -16.61 21.67 2.26
N ARG A 51 -17.54 20.77 2.63
CA ARG A 51 -18.16 20.74 3.96
C ARG A 51 -17.23 20.18 5.02
N GLU A 52 -16.50 19.13 4.69
CA GLU A 52 -15.61 18.43 5.62
C GLU A 52 -14.28 19.18 5.78
N GLY A 53 -13.94 20.11 4.89
CA GLY A 53 -12.72 20.93 4.95
C GLY A 53 -11.42 20.14 4.72
N ASP A 54 -11.54 18.82 4.72
CA ASP A 54 -10.47 17.87 4.48
C ASP A 54 -10.49 17.49 3.00
N LEU A 55 -9.37 17.76 2.33
CA LEU A 55 -8.89 16.85 1.28
C LEU A 55 -9.11 15.44 1.83
N TRP A 56 -9.75 14.54 1.04
CA TRP A 56 -9.78 13.07 1.25
C TRP A 56 -8.89 12.68 2.40
N PRO A 57 -9.28 12.12 3.55
CA PRO A 57 -8.44 12.14 4.76
C PRO A 57 -7.15 11.32 4.55
N ILE A 58 -6.20 11.97 3.89
CA ILE A 58 -4.94 11.52 3.36
C ILE A 58 -3.92 12.27 4.16
N THR A 59 -3.06 11.52 4.81
CA THR A 59 -2.12 12.11 5.74
C THR A 59 -0.94 12.70 4.95
N ARG A 60 -0.53 13.94 5.25
CA ARG A 60 0.72 14.47 4.69
C ARG A 60 1.87 13.56 5.10
N ARG A 61 2.82 13.30 4.19
CA ARG A 61 3.97 12.43 4.46
C ARG A 61 4.70 12.74 5.78
N GLY A 62 4.95 14.02 6.08
CA GLY A 62 5.62 14.42 7.34
C GLY A 62 4.82 14.03 8.58
N ARG A 63 3.50 14.22 8.53
CA ARG A 63 2.59 13.83 9.62
C ARG A 63 2.50 12.32 9.77
N ALA A 64 2.47 11.57 8.66
CA ALA A 64 2.49 10.12 8.71
C ALA A 64 3.79 9.58 9.34
N ARG A 65 4.94 10.20 9.06
CA ARG A 65 6.22 9.89 9.71
C ARG A 65 6.15 10.12 11.22
N GLU A 66 5.60 11.25 11.67
CA GLU A 66 5.41 11.52 13.11
C GLU A 66 4.55 10.46 13.81
N ILE A 67 3.46 10.02 13.16
CA ILE A 67 2.53 9.04 13.73
C ILE A 67 3.16 7.63 13.77
N MET A 68 3.80 7.22 12.68
CA MET A 68 4.31 5.86 12.51
C MET A 68 5.69 5.65 13.18
N GLY A 69 6.46 6.71 13.41
CA GLY A 69 7.75 6.64 14.11
C GLY A 69 8.73 5.69 13.41
N GLU A 70 9.29 4.74 14.17
CA GLU A 70 10.21 3.72 13.66
C GLU A 70 9.56 2.74 12.66
N ASN A 71 8.23 2.68 12.64
CA ASN A 71 7.47 1.88 11.68
C ASN A 71 7.14 2.67 10.39
N PHE A 72 7.91 3.71 10.09
CA PHE A 72 7.86 4.46 8.84
C PHE A 72 9.08 4.19 7.98
N PHE A 73 8.86 3.74 6.74
CA PHE A 73 9.91 3.57 5.74
C PHE A 73 9.53 4.37 4.48
N GLY A 74 9.90 5.64 4.45
CA GLY A 74 9.54 6.58 3.40
C GLY A 74 10.65 6.80 2.38
N ILE A 75 10.50 7.85 1.57
CA ILE A 75 11.40 8.16 0.45
C ILE A 75 12.87 8.25 0.91
N ASP A 76 13.14 8.91 2.04
CA ASP A 76 14.50 9.10 2.54
C ASP A 76 15.16 7.76 2.91
N GLU A 77 14.41 6.84 3.52
CA GLU A 77 14.89 5.49 3.83
C GLU A 77 15.14 4.67 2.56
N VAL A 78 14.28 4.83 1.55
CA VAL A 78 14.42 4.15 0.25
C VAL A 78 15.68 4.63 -0.49
N GLU A 79 15.93 5.94 -0.53
CA GLU A 79 17.15 6.51 -1.09
C GLU A 79 18.39 6.00 -0.34
N LYS A 80 18.33 6.04 1.00
CA LYS A 80 19.45 5.65 1.86
C LYS A 80 19.79 4.16 1.73
N TYR A 81 18.81 3.28 1.85
CA TYR A 81 19.03 1.85 2.01
C TYR A 81 18.96 1.07 0.70
N PHE A 82 18.05 1.44 -0.20
CA PHE A 82 17.92 0.79 -1.51
C PHE A 82 18.64 1.53 -2.64
N LYS A 83 19.27 2.69 -2.37
CA LYS A 83 20.02 3.47 -3.35
C LYS A 83 19.18 3.74 -4.60
N VAL A 84 17.91 4.07 -4.39
CA VAL A 84 16.99 4.52 -5.44
C VAL A 84 17.15 6.02 -5.56
N CYS A 85 17.06 6.55 -6.78
CA CYS A 85 16.94 7.98 -7.02
C CYS A 85 15.51 8.25 -7.53
N PRO A 86 14.57 8.63 -6.65
CA PRO A 86 13.20 8.96 -7.02
C PRO A 86 13.13 10.07 -8.06
N THR A 87 12.28 9.90 -9.06
CA THR A 87 11.91 10.97 -9.98
C THR A 87 11.01 11.99 -9.29
N PHE A 88 10.96 13.22 -9.82
CA PHE A 88 10.03 14.24 -9.34
C PHE A 88 8.57 13.74 -9.33
N ARG A 89 8.17 12.99 -10.37
CA ARG A 89 6.84 12.38 -10.45
C ARG A 89 6.59 11.38 -9.31
N GLN A 90 7.53 10.48 -9.02
CA GLN A 90 7.39 9.54 -7.90
C GLN A 90 7.32 10.24 -6.54
N ILE A 91 8.11 11.30 -6.33
CA ILE A 91 8.04 12.12 -5.10
C ILE A 91 6.67 12.79 -4.98
N HIS A 92 6.16 13.32 -6.09
CA HIS A 92 4.83 13.92 -6.14
C HIS A 92 3.74 12.88 -5.83
N ASP A 93 3.77 11.72 -6.46
CA ASP A 93 2.80 10.63 -6.27
C ASP A 93 2.79 10.12 -4.81
N LEU A 94 3.93 10.21 -4.12
CA LEU A 94 4.09 9.83 -2.70
C LEU A 94 3.97 10.99 -1.71
N SER A 95 3.58 12.19 -2.17
CA SER A 95 3.43 13.35 -1.29
C SER A 95 2.31 13.20 -0.25
N TRP A 96 1.31 12.37 -0.59
CA TRP A 96 0.15 12.08 0.25
C TRP A 96 0.04 10.60 0.54
N VAL A 97 -0.24 10.27 1.80
CA VAL A 97 -0.44 8.89 2.25
C VAL A 97 -1.93 8.55 2.15
N PRO A 98 -2.31 7.44 1.49
CA PRO A 98 -3.71 7.07 1.25
C PRO A 98 -4.40 6.43 2.47
N TYR A 99 -4.00 6.86 3.66
CA TYR A 99 -4.52 6.40 4.95
C TYR A 99 -4.80 7.61 5.83
N SER A 100 -5.92 7.58 6.54
CA SER A 100 -6.28 8.62 7.51
C SER A 100 -5.35 8.62 8.72
N GLU A 101 -5.23 9.75 9.41
CA GLU A 101 -4.48 9.81 10.67
C GLU A 101 -5.02 8.81 11.70
N ALA A 102 -6.35 8.62 11.76
CA ALA A 102 -6.98 7.63 12.63
C ALA A 102 -6.54 6.20 12.29
N THR A 103 -6.51 5.85 11.00
CA THR A 103 -5.99 4.55 10.53
C THR A 103 -4.52 4.38 10.91
N LEU A 104 -3.69 5.40 10.68
CA LEU A 104 -2.26 5.36 11.03
C LEU A 104 -2.05 5.22 12.54
N GLN A 105 -2.78 5.97 13.36
CA GLN A 105 -2.72 5.87 14.82
C GLN A 105 -3.10 4.47 15.33
N ALA A 106 -4.14 3.86 14.75
CA ALA A 106 -4.57 2.51 15.10
C ALA A 106 -3.55 1.43 14.67
N CYS A 107 -2.73 1.72 13.65
CA CYS A 107 -1.80 0.77 13.05
C CYS A 107 -0.34 0.99 13.43
N LYS A 108 0.01 2.10 14.10
CA LYS A 108 1.40 2.51 14.36
C LYS A 108 2.26 1.47 15.06
N ASP A 109 1.67 0.64 15.92
CA ASP A 109 2.39 -0.38 16.69
C ASP A 109 2.41 -1.75 16.01
N THR A 110 1.51 -1.98 15.05
CA THR A 110 1.25 -3.30 14.44
C THR A 110 1.65 -3.39 12.97
N HIS A 111 1.80 -2.26 12.29
CA HIS A 111 2.11 -2.18 10.85
C HIS A 111 3.33 -1.31 10.60
N VAL A 112 3.95 -1.52 9.44
CA VAL A 112 4.95 -0.63 8.83
C VAL A 112 4.31 0.09 7.66
N LEU A 113 4.39 1.42 7.65
CA LEU A 113 4.03 2.23 6.48
C LEU A 113 5.24 2.34 5.57
N VAL A 114 5.14 1.78 4.36
CA VAL A 114 6.23 1.71 3.39
C VAL A 114 5.90 2.49 2.11
N ALA A 115 6.84 3.33 1.66
CA ALA A 115 6.83 3.90 0.31
C ALA A 115 7.45 2.87 -0.65
N VAL A 116 6.62 2.06 -1.31
CA VAL A 116 7.08 1.04 -2.24
C VAL A 116 7.53 1.72 -3.54
N PHE A 117 8.77 1.46 -3.94
CA PHE A 117 9.31 1.84 -5.25
C PHE A 117 9.41 0.62 -6.16
N PRO A 118 9.44 0.81 -7.50
CA PRO A 118 9.56 -0.26 -8.49
C PRO A 118 10.90 -1.02 -8.42
N LEU A 119 11.05 -1.88 -7.42
CA LEU A 119 12.20 -2.76 -7.21
C LEU A 119 11.71 -4.19 -7.08
N SER A 120 12.22 -5.05 -7.94
CA SER A 120 11.97 -6.48 -7.87
C SER A 120 12.69 -7.15 -6.71
N VAL A 121 12.27 -8.35 -6.32
CA VAL A 121 12.95 -9.17 -5.30
C VAL A 121 14.43 -9.34 -5.66
N LEU A 122 14.74 -9.57 -6.94
CA LEU A 122 16.11 -9.73 -7.43
C LEU A 122 16.93 -8.44 -7.31
N GLU A 123 16.32 -7.29 -7.60
CA GLU A 123 17.00 -5.98 -7.47
C GLU A 123 17.24 -5.62 -6.00
N ILE A 124 16.27 -5.86 -5.12
CA ILE A 124 16.45 -5.67 -3.66
C ILE A 124 17.64 -6.51 -3.20
N ARG A 125 17.66 -7.81 -3.52
CA ARG A 125 18.76 -8.71 -3.16
C ARG A 125 20.12 -8.25 -3.72
N GLY A 126 20.15 -7.68 -4.92
CA GLY A 126 21.39 -7.16 -5.52
C GLY A 126 21.87 -5.83 -4.93
N LYS A 127 21.03 -5.13 -4.16
CA LYS A 127 21.31 -3.79 -3.60
C LYS A 127 21.69 -3.80 -2.13
N VAL A 128 21.48 -4.91 -1.42
CA VAL A 128 21.71 -5.02 0.02
C VAL A 128 22.82 -6.03 0.33
N GLU A 129 23.22 -6.12 1.60
CA GLU A 129 24.22 -7.11 2.01
C GLU A 129 23.77 -8.52 1.66
N ARG A 130 24.70 -9.31 1.12
CA ARG A 130 24.43 -10.67 0.66
C ARG A 130 23.85 -11.55 1.78
N SER A 131 24.32 -11.39 3.01
CA SER A 131 23.84 -12.13 4.18
C SER A 131 22.36 -11.93 4.52
N LEU A 132 21.68 -10.95 3.92
CA LEU A 132 20.26 -10.71 4.18
C LEU A 132 19.32 -11.63 3.39
N PHE A 133 19.84 -12.51 2.54
CA PHE A 133 19.06 -13.51 1.81
C PHE A 133 19.70 -14.89 1.96
N CYS A 134 18.87 -15.91 2.16
CA CYS A 134 19.33 -17.30 2.27
C CYS A 134 19.82 -17.87 0.94
N SER A 135 19.22 -17.43 -0.18
CA SER A 135 19.45 -18.01 -1.52
C SER A 135 19.90 -16.96 -2.53
N HIS A 136 20.82 -17.35 -3.43
CA HIS A 136 21.47 -16.44 -4.37
C HIS A 136 21.41 -16.93 -5.83
N GLU A 137 22.52 -17.35 -6.41
CA GLU A 137 22.69 -17.67 -7.84
C GLU A 137 21.86 -18.89 -8.27
N ASP A 138 21.66 -19.84 -7.36
CA ASP A 138 20.92 -21.08 -7.50
C ASP A 138 19.47 -21.01 -6.99
N ALA A 139 19.05 -19.84 -6.50
CA ALA A 139 17.70 -19.66 -5.98
C ALA A 139 16.63 -20.01 -7.04
N TRP A 140 15.68 -20.87 -6.66
CA TRP A 140 14.61 -21.35 -7.56
C TRP A 140 13.79 -20.22 -8.20
N TYR A 141 13.73 -19.07 -7.51
CA TYR A 141 12.95 -17.91 -7.94
C TYR A 141 13.67 -17.01 -8.95
N ASN A 142 14.94 -17.24 -9.26
CA ASN A 142 15.72 -16.38 -10.18
C ASN A 142 15.10 -16.24 -11.57
N LYS A 143 14.36 -17.26 -12.02
CA LYS A 143 13.68 -17.27 -13.33
C LYS A 143 12.18 -16.98 -13.24
N GLN A 144 11.65 -16.78 -12.05
CA GLN A 144 10.21 -16.63 -11.81
C GLN A 144 9.73 -15.21 -12.11
N ALA A 145 8.51 -15.10 -12.65
CA ALA A 145 7.92 -13.80 -12.99
C ALA A 145 7.76 -12.92 -11.76
N PHE A 146 7.23 -13.46 -10.65
CA PHE A 146 7.01 -12.68 -9.42
C PHE A 146 8.31 -12.08 -8.85
N ALA A 147 9.45 -12.74 -9.04
CA ALA A 147 10.72 -12.28 -8.49
C ALA A 147 11.33 -11.13 -9.33
N LYS A 148 10.91 -11.02 -10.59
CA LYS A 148 11.29 -9.96 -11.54
C LYS A 148 10.28 -8.83 -11.61
N ASP A 149 9.07 -9.06 -11.12
CA ASP A 149 8.05 -8.04 -11.00
C ASP A 149 8.52 -6.93 -10.05
N LYS A 150 8.42 -5.71 -10.53
CA LYS A 150 8.86 -4.51 -9.80
C LYS A 150 7.71 -3.87 -9.02
N GLY A 151 6.47 -4.17 -9.39
CA GLY A 151 5.31 -3.43 -8.93
C GLY A 151 5.31 -1.97 -9.39
N GLU A 152 4.47 -1.18 -8.76
CA GLU A 152 4.28 0.24 -9.04
C GLU A 152 4.68 1.09 -7.83
N VAL A 153 4.89 2.39 -8.03
CA VAL A 153 5.13 3.32 -6.93
C VAL A 153 3.83 3.54 -6.14
N HIS A 154 3.83 3.29 -4.83
CA HIS A 154 2.67 3.53 -3.95
C HIS A 154 3.06 3.47 -2.47
N TRP A 155 2.18 3.94 -1.60
CA TRP A 155 2.25 3.64 -0.17
C TRP A 155 1.58 2.31 0.13
N GLN A 156 2.11 1.51 1.06
CA GLN A 156 1.43 0.33 1.60
C GLN A 156 1.59 0.29 3.12
N LEU A 157 0.54 -0.11 3.84
CA LEU A 157 0.58 -0.32 5.29
C LEU A 157 0.53 -1.81 5.60
N VAL A 158 1.68 -2.41 5.92
CA VAL A 158 1.90 -3.87 5.99
C VAL A 158 1.99 -4.32 7.44
N ARG A 159 1.30 -5.39 7.84
CA ARG A 159 1.41 -5.93 9.21
C ARG A 159 2.81 -6.48 9.49
N LYS A 160 3.33 -6.21 10.69
CA LYS A 160 4.61 -6.76 11.20
C LYS A 160 4.50 -8.22 11.62
N THR A 161 3.32 -8.61 12.08
CA THR A 161 3.02 -9.96 12.55
C THR A 161 2.07 -10.67 11.60
N PRO A 162 2.08 -12.02 11.55
CA PRO A 162 1.13 -12.76 10.74
C PRO A 162 -0.32 -12.51 11.16
N VAL A 163 -1.26 -12.81 10.28
CA VAL A 163 -2.68 -12.87 10.64
C VAL A 163 -2.88 -13.96 11.70
N GLU A 164 -3.51 -13.61 12.81
CA GLU A 164 -3.78 -14.54 13.92
C GLU A 164 -4.60 -15.74 13.45
N ASN A 165 -4.34 -16.91 14.05
CA ASN A 165 -5.02 -18.17 13.75
C ASN A 165 -4.91 -18.62 12.28
N SER A 166 -3.89 -18.17 11.53
CA SER A 166 -3.69 -18.54 10.13
C SER A 166 -2.84 -19.81 9.91
N THR A 167 -2.24 -20.37 10.95
CA THR A 167 -1.46 -21.63 10.90
C THR A 167 -2.35 -22.84 10.55
N ASN A 168 -1.77 -23.90 9.99
CA ASN A 168 -2.45 -25.18 9.73
C ASN A 168 -3.72 -25.05 8.86
N LYS A 169 -3.75 -24.06 7.97
CA LYS A 169 -4.90 -23.75 7.11
C LYS A 169 -4.53 -23.76 5.63
N THR A 170 -5.50 -24.11 4.79
CA THR A 170 -5.36 -23.92 3.34
C THR A 170 -5.30 -22.43 3.00
N TRP A 171 -4.86 -22.09 1.80
CA TRP A 171 -4.88 -20.71 1.32
C TRP A 171 -6.28 -20.10 1.40
N GLN A 172 -7.32 -20.84 0.99
CA GLN A 172 -8.71 -20.37 1.05
C GLN A 172 -9.17 -20.10 2.49
N ASP A 173 -8.87 -21.01 3.40
CA ASP A 173 -9.20 -20.83 4.83
C ASP A 173 -8.46 -19.64 5.44
N GLN A 174 -7.21 -19.41 5.03
CA GLN A 174 -6.44 -18.25 5.47
C GLN A 174 -7.03 -16.95 4.93
N GLN A 175 -7.40 -16.89 3.64
CA GLN A 175 -8.00 -15.69 3.05
C GLN A 175 -9.29 -15.28 3.77
N ALA A 176 -10.07 -16.24 4.26
CA ALA A 176 -11.29 -15.97 5.04
C ALA A 176 -11.04 -15.27 6.38
N LEU A 177 -9.79 -15.23 6.87
CA LEU A 177 -9.40 -14.54 8.11
C LEU A 177 -9.11 -13.04 7.91
N LEU A 178 -8.96 -12.58 6.66
CA LEU A 178 -8.69 -11.17 6.39
C LEU A 178 -9.93 -10.33 6.69
N ALA A 179 -9.69 -9.19 7.35
CA ALA A 179 -10.73 -8.18 7.47
C ALA A 179 -11.08 -7.60 6.08
N LYS A 180 -12.29 -7.05 5.94
CA LYS A 180 -12.78 -6.50 4.66
C LYS A 180 -11.81 -5.46 4.04
N ASN A 181 -11.16 -4.67 4.88
CA ASN A 181 -10.20 -3.63 4.52
C ASN A 181 -8.74 -4.12 4.50
N GLU A 182 -8.53 -5.42 4.50
CA GLU A 182 -7.22 -6.04 4.36
C GLU A 182 -7.11 -6.81 3.05
N GLU A 183 -5.88 -6.95 2.60
CA GLU A 183 -5.48 -7.73 1.43
C GLU A 183 -4.16 -8.44 1.69
N THR A 184 -3.85 -9.44 0.86
CA THR A 184 -2.55 -10.12 0.92
C THR A 184 -1.54 -9.41 0.00
N PRO A 185 -0.46 -8.83 0.55
CA PRO A 185 0.58 -8.20 -0.25
C PRO A 185 1.31 -9.19 -1.15
N THR A 186 1.98 -8.66 -2.18
CA THR A 186 2.83 -9.47 -3.07
C THR A 186 4.13 -9.88 -2.37
N ALA A 187 4.81 -10.88 -2.91
CA ALA A 187 6.13 -11.29 -2.40
C ALA A 187 7.17 -10.16 -2.55
N GLN A 188 7.01 -9.31 -3.58
CA GLN A 188 7.83 -8.12 -3.77
C GLN A 188 7.62 -7.12 -2.62
N VAL A 189 6.37 -6.78 -2.28
CA VAL A 189 6.04 -5.86 -1.18
C VAL A 189 6.52 -6.42 0.16
N MET A 190 6.32 -7.72 0.42
CA MET A 190 6.78 -8.33 1.67
C MET A 190 8.31 -8.33 1.78
N THR A 191 9.02 -8.71 0.73
CA THR A 191 10.50 -8.67 0.71
C THR A 191 11.01 -7.24 0.92
N TYR A 192 10.42 -6.27 0.22
CA TYR A 192 10.74 -4.85 0.34
C TYR A 192 10.58 -4.36 1.78
N THR A 193 9.45 -4.72 2.41
CA THR A 193 9.11 -4.30 3.77
C THR A 193 10.03 -4.94 4.80
N ILE A 194 10.26 -6.26 4.74
CA ILE A 194 11.08 -6.97 5.73
C ILE A 194 12.53 -6.47 5.69
N ILE A 195 13.12 -6.41 4.49
CA ILE A 195 14.51 -5.97 4.32
C ILE A 195 14.65 -4.47 4.66
N GLY A 196 13.73 -3.64 4.17
CA GLY A 196 13.75 -2.19 4.45
C GLY A 196 13.64 -1.90 5.94
N HIS A 197 12.69 -2.52 6.63
CA HIS A 197 12.50 -2.34 8.06
C HIS A 197 13.74 -2.77 8.85
N TYR A 198 14.36 -3.90 8.51
CA TYR A 198 15.59 -4.35 9.15
C TYR A 198 16.76 -3.38 8.93
N LEU A 199 16.94 -2.88 7.71
CA LEU A 199 18.01 -1.90 7.43
C LEU A 199 17.80 -0.58 8.20
N ALA A 200 16.54 -0.20 8.43
CA ALA A 200 16.21 1.01 9.16
C ALA A 200 16.33 0.88 10.69
N THR A 201 16.01 -0.29 11.24
CA THR A 201 15.80 -0.47 12.69
C THR A 201 16.68 -1.54 13.34
N GLY A 202 17.27 -2.44 12.55
CA GLY A 202 17.94 -3.66 13.04
C GLY A 202 16.98 -4.77 13.48
N VAL A 203 15.66 -4.55 13.44
CA VAL A 203 14.66 -5.53 13.88
C VAL A 203 14.28 -6.46 12.72
N ARG A 204 14.29 -7.77 12.98
CA ARG A 204 13.90 -8.79 12.00
C ARG A 204 12.42 -9.11 12.17
N LEU A 205 11.65 -8.93 11.11
CA LEU A 205 10.25 -9.32 11.06
C LEU A 205 10.14 -10.79 10.64
N LEU A 206 9.17 -11.51 11.21
CA LEU A 206 8.78 -12.86 10.75
C LEU A 206 9.94 -13.88 10.81
N GLU A 207 10.73 -13.83 11.89
CA GLU A 207 11.95 -14.64 12.05
C GLU A 207 11.73 -16.16 11.98
N ASN A 208 10.57 -16.66 12.45
CA ASN A 208 10.34 -18.11 12.63
C ASN A 208 9.13 -18.64 11.85
N VAL A 209 8.64 -17.88 10.87
CA VAL A 209 7.42 -18.21 10.13
C VAL A 209 7.54 -17.79 8.67
N TYR A 210 6.83 -18.50 7.80
CA TYR A 210 6.63 -18.12 6.40
C TYR A 210 5.24 -17.51 6.22
N VAL A 211 5.19 -16.26 5.75
CA VAL A 211 3.91 -15.64 5.38
C VAL A 211 3.61 -15.84 3.90
N ARG A 212 2.45 -16.41 3.59
CA ARG A 212 1.93 -16.50 2.22
C ARG A 212 1.66 -15.10 1.69
N CYS A 213 2.08 -14.87 0.45
CA CYS A 213 1.88 -13.64 -0.30
C CYS A 213 0.88 -13.89 -1.45
N SER A 214 0.32 -12.85 -2.07
CA SER A 214 -0.56 -13.03 -3.24
C SER A 214 0.16 -13.54 -4.49
N SER A 215 1.49 -13.44 -4.55
CA SER A 215 2.30 -13.92 -5.67
C SER A 215 2.26 -15.44 -5.85
N VAL A 216 2.32 -15.89 -7.10
CA VAL A 216 2.41 -17.31 -7.47
C VAL A 216 3.65 -17.58 -8.31
N GLY A 217 4.26 -18.74 -8.10
CA GLY A 217 5.30 -19.27 -8.98
C GLY A 217 4.71 -19.91 -10.24
N SER A 218 5.58 -20.22 -11.21
CA SER A 218 5.21 -20.83 -12.50
C SER A 218 4.51 -22.18 -12.37
N GLY A 219 4.73 -22.91 -11.27
CA GLY A 219 4.05 -24.16 -10.97
C GLY A 219 2.70 -23.99 -10.24
N GLY A 220 2.19 -22.76 -10.12
CA GLY A 220 0.94 -22.46 -9.41
C GLY A 220 1.06 -22.42 -7.88
N GLY A 221 2.24 -22.74 -7.32
CA GLY A 221 2.49 -22.65 -5.90
C GLY A 221 2.50 -21.20 -5.39
N ARG A 222 1.92 -20.98 -4.22
CA ARG A 222 1.87 -19.70 -3.52
C ARG A 222 3.24 -19.37 -2.96
N VAL A 223 3.73 -18.18 -3.29
CA VAL A 223 5.01 -17.71 -2.77
C VAL A 223 4.83 -17.33 -1.30
N SER A 224 5.77 -17.76 -0.47
CA SER A 224 5.84 -17.39 0.93
C SER A 224 7.21 -16.84 1.26
N VAL A 225 7.25 -15.80 2.09
CA VAL A 225 8.47 -15.06 2.46
C VAL A 225 8.56 -15.07 3.98
N GLY A 226 9.75 -15.22 4.56
CA GLY A 226 9.92 -15.25 6.01
C GLY A 226 11.14 -16.04 6.44
N ASP A 227 11.06 -16.67 7.62
CA ASP A 227 12.20 -17.34 8.28
C ASP A 227 13.43 -16.42 8.32
N PHE A 228 13.21 -15.13 8.65
CA PHE A 228 14.23 -14.10 8.51
C PHE A 228 15.22 -14.08 9.69
N ASP A 229 15.96 -15.17 9.85
CA ASP A 229 16.93 -15.36 10.92
C ASP A 229 18.35 -14.92 10.51
N SER A 230 19.35 -15.32 11.31
CA SER A 230 20.78 -15.05 11.04
C SER A 230 21.30 -15.53 9.67
N ARG A 231 20.62 -16.46 9.00
CA ARG A 231 20.94 -17.00 7.66
C ARG A 231 20.40 -16.11 6.54
N GLY A 232 19.53 -15.15 6.85
CA GLY A 232 18.92 -14.24 5.89
C GLY A 232 17.45 -14.54 5.63
N LEU A 233 16.86 -13.83 4.66
CA LEU A 233 15.46 -13.98 4.29
C LEU A 233 15.29 -15.17 3.36
N ASP A 234 14.36 -16.07 3.68
CA ASP A 234 14.02 -17.21 2.84
C ASP A 234 12.72 -16.98 2.06
N ILE A 235 12.68 -17.54 0.84
CA ILE A 235 11.54 -17.45 -0.08
C ILE A 235 11.21 -18.84 -0.59
N ARG A 236 10.01 -19.32 -0.27
CA ARG A 236 9.52 -20.66 -0.61
C ARG A 236 8.27 -20.62 -1.47
N SER A 237 7.89 -21.78 -1.97
CA SER A 237 6.67 -22.00 -2.73
C SER A 237 5.92 -23.19 -2.15
N TYR A 238 4.64 -23.00 -1.84
CA TYR A 238 3.78 -24.02 -1.26
C TYR A 238 2.51 -24.17 -2.08
N SER A 239 1.96 -25.38 -2.16
CA SER A 239 0.60 -25.57 -2.70
C SER A 239 -0.42 -24.84 -1.82
N ASP A 240 -1.52 -24.35 -2.41
CA ASP A 240 -2.64 -23.75 -1.70
C ASP A 240 -3.28 -24.72 -0.67
N ASN A 241 -3.12 -26.03 -0.87
CA ASN A 241 -3.59 -27.07 0.07
C ASN A 241 -2.61 -27.37 1.21
N SER A 242 -1.38 -26.84 1.17
CA SER A 242 -0.38 -27.10 2.21
C SER A 242 -0.84 -26.54 3.56
N ARG A 243 -0.59 -27.28 4.63
CA ARG A 243 -0.97 -26.92 6.00
C ARG A 243 0.22 -27.20 6.89
N PHE A 244 0.91 -26.15 7.30
CA PHE A 244 2.01 -26.24 8.24
C PHE A 244 1.78 -25.26 9.39
N ASP A 245 2.40 -25.53 10.52
CA ASP A 245 2.36 -24.71 11.73
C ASP A 245 3.19 -23.43 11.58
N ASP A 246 4.26 -23.46 10.77
CA ASP A 246 5.09 -22.31 10.41
C ASP A 246 4.58 -21.53 9.19
N LEU A 247 3.54 -22.01 8.50
CA LEU A 247 2.97 -21.38 7.30
C LEU A 247 1.70 -20.59 7.63
N VAL A 248 1.82 -19.27 7.55
CA VAL A 248 0.83 -18.28 7.99
C VAL A 248 0.47 -17.30 6.87
N LEU A 249 -0.43 -16.36 7.12
CA LEU A 249 -0.89 -15.39 6.12
C LEU A 249 -0.30 -13.98 6.38
N SER A 250 0.20 -13.33 5.32
CA SER A 250 0.52 -11.90 5.34
C SER A 250 -0.72 -11.03 5.13
N SER A 251 -0.71 -9.83 5.68
CA SER A 251 -1.80 -8.87 5.51
C SER A 251 -1.26 -7.46 5.41
N ALA A 252 -1.92 -6.66 4.57
CA ALA A 252 -1.73 -5.24 4.44
C ALA A 252 -3.09 -4.54 4.37
N ARG A 253 -3.14 -3.27 4.80
CA ARG A 253 -4.35 -2.46 4.73
C ARG A 253 -4.56 -1.96 3.31
N LYS A 254 -5.76 -2.19 2.77
CA LYS A 254 -6.23 -1.54 1.55
C LYS A 254 -6.28 -0.04 1.77
N PHE A 255 -6.14 0.72 0.69
CA PHE A 255 -6.25 2.17 0.77
C PHE A 255 -7.62 2.57 1.28
N ASP A 256 -7.65 3.55 2.19
CA ASP A 256 -8.91 4.13 2.66
C ASP A 256 -9.61 4.86 1.49
N PHE A 257 -8.83 5.31 0.49
CA PHE A 257 -9.28 6.08 -0.66
C PHE A 257 -8.68 5.55 -1.97
N PRO A 258 -9.43 5.60 -3.09
CA PRO A 258 -8.88 5.24 -4.39
C PRO A 258 -7.72 6.18 -4.74
N VAL A 259 -6.54 5.61 -4.96
CA VAL A 259 -5.38 6.35 -5.46
C VAL A 259 -5.60 6.64 -6.94
N ARG A 260 -5.55 7.91 -7.35
CA ARG A 260 -5.59 8.28 -8.76
C ARG A 260 -4.35 7.71 -9.45
N ARG A 261 -4.55 6.75 -10.35
CA ARG A 261 -3.53 6.23 -11.27
C ARG A 261 -3.41 7.13 -12.49
#